data_AF-A0A0D9YF14-F1
#
_entry.id   AF-A0A0D9YF14-F1
#
_cell.length_a   1.000
_cell.length_b   1.000
_cell.length_c   1.000
_cell.angle_alpha   90.00
_cell.angle_beta   90.00
_cell.angle_gamma   90.00
#
_symmetry.space_group_name_H-M   'P 1'
#
loop_
_entity.id
_entity.type
_entity.pdbx_description
1 polymer ?
#
loop_
_entity_poly.entity_id
_entity_poly.type
_entity_poly.pdbx_seq_one_letter_code
_entity_poly.pdbx_strand_id
1 'polypeptide(L)'
;MIAAGLATHFVPSEKLEELEKCLLNLNTGDESAVRAAIEEFSTDVQPDEDSILNKLPTINKCFSAETIEDIIKAFESEGSIDGNQWIATVLKGMRRSSPTSLKMTLRSIREGRKQSLPECLKKEFRLTMNTLRSVVTGDVYEGIRALSIDKDNAPKWSPATLEEVKNEDIDRLFEPFSSEKELQVPSDDSNRWSGKFEHTVYGRTSE
;
A
#
# COMPACT_ATOMS: atom_id res chain seq x y z
N MET A 1 12.13 -1.58 -5.69
CA MET A 1 11.22 -2.66 -5.23
C MET A 1 11.93 -3.66 -4.34
N ILE A 2 13.04 -4.27 -4.80
CA ILE A 2 13.84 -5.22 -3.99
C ILE A 2 14.28 -4.63 -2.66
N ALA A 3 15.06 -3.54 -2.69
CA ALA A 3 15.57 -2.92 -1.48
C ALA A 3 14.48 -2.33 -0.57
N ALA A 4 13.25 -2.13 -1.09
CA ALA A 4 12.08 -1.72 -0.31
C ALA A 4 11.27 -2.92 0.22
N GLY A 5 11.69 -4.16 -0.04
CA GLY A 5 11.00 -5.38 0.40
C GLY A 5 9.72 -5.73 -0.37
N LEU A 6 9.42 -5.04 -1.47
CA LEU A 6 8.21 -5.28 -2.28
C LEU A 6 8.37 -6.40 -3.31
N ALA A 7 9.60 -6.77 -3.64
CA ALA A 7 9.93 -7.85 -4.55
C ALA A 7 11.02 -8.73 -3.92
N THR A 8 11.02 -10.02 -4.27
CA THR A 8 11.96 -11.02 -3.73
C THR A 8 13.26 -11.06 -4.54
N HIS A 9 13.14 -11.01 -5.87
CA HIS A 9 14.21 -11.18 -6.84
C HIS A 9 14.12 -10.16 -7.97
N PHE A 10 15.26 -9.79 -8.52
CA PHE A 10 15.35 -8.97 -9.74
C PHE A 10 15.93 -9.82 -10.86
N VAL A 11 15.14 -10.06 -11.90
CA VAL A 11 15.54 -10.82 -13.08
C VAL A 11 15.46 -9.89 -14.30
N PRO A 12 16.57 -9.68 -15.04
CA PRO A 12 16.54 -8.92 -16.28
C PRO A 12 15.54 -9.51 -17.29
N SER A 13 14.83 -8.63 -18.01
CA SER A 13 13.73 -9.03 -18.90
C SER A 13 14.13 -10.05 -19.96
N GLU A 14 15.34 -9.94 -20.47
CA GLU A 14 15.94 -10.80 -21.48
C GLU A 14 16.18 -12.25 -20.99
N LYS A 15 16.24 -12.46 -19.67
CA LYS A 15 16.41 -13.78 -19.05
C LYS A 15 15.09 -14.45 -18.68
N LEU A 16 13.96 -13.75 -18.78
CA LEU A 16 12.67 -14.27 -18.32
C LEU A 16 12.21 -15.51 -19.10
N GLU A 17 12.46 -15.55 -20.42
CA GLU A 17 12.08 -16.72 -21.24
C GLU A 17 12.87 -17.97 -20.83
N GLU A 18 14.15 -17.82 -20.50
CA GLU A 18 15.00 -18.93 -20.06
C GLU A 18 14.65 -19.38 -18.64
N LEU A 19 14.38 -18.43 -17.74
CA LEU A 19 13.89 -18.72 -16.40
C LEU A 19 12.58 -19.52 -16.44
N GLU A 20 11.62 -19.11 -17.28
CA GLU A 20 10.35 -19.83 -17.45
C GLU A 20 10.60 -21.28 -17.88
N LYS A 21 11.46 -21.50 -18.88
CA LYS A 21 11.84 -22.86 -19.33
C LYS A 21 12.49 -23.66 -18.20
N CYS A 22 13.38 -23.05 -17.41
CA CYS A 22 14.00 -23.70 -16.26
C CYS A 22 12.97 -24.14 -15.22
N LEU A 23 12.05 -23.24 -14.84
CA LEU A 23 10.98 -23.52 -13.88
C LEU A 23 10.04 -24.63 -14.36
N LEU A 24 9.68 -24.66 -15.64
CA LEU A 24 8.87 -25.74 -16.22
C LEU A 24 9.60 -27.10 -16.19
N ASN A 25 10.91 -27.09 -16.42
CA ASN A 25 11.73 -28.31 -16.45
C ASN A 25 12.03 -28.87 -15.04
N LEU A 26 11.99 -28.04 -14.00
CA LEU A 26 12.20 -28.48 -12.61
C LEU A 26 11.23 -29.60 -12.20
N ASN A 27 9.98 -29.54 -12.68
CA ASN A 27 8.93 -30.54 -12.45
C ASN A 27 8.81 -30.97 -10.97
N THR A 28 9.00 -30.02 -10.05
CA THR A 28 8.91 -30.21 -8.59
C THR A 28 8.14 -29.06 -7.97
N GLY A 29 7.43 -29.33 -6.87
CA GLY A 29 6.79 -28.32 -6.02
C GLY A 29 7.65 -27.89 -4.84
N ASP A 30 8.91 -28.32 -4.75
CA ASP A 30 9.81 -27.92 -3.68
C ASP A 30 10.18 -26.43 -3.80
N GLU A 31 9.77 -25.64 -2.81
CA GLU A 31 10.01 -24.20 -2.74
C GLU A 31 11.50 -23.85 -2.77
N SER A 32 12.36 -24.70 -2.20
CA SER A 32 13.80 -24.46 -2.17
C SER A 32 14.42 -24.58 -3.56
N ALA A 33 14.02 -25.60 -4.32
CA ALA A 33 14.42 -25.78 -5.71
C ALA A 33 13.93 -24.64 -6.61
N VAL A 34 12.68 -24.21 -6.45
CA VAL A 34 12.10 -23.07 -7.19
C VAL A 34 12.87 -21.79 -6.89
N ARG A 35 13.13 -21.49 -5.62
CA ARG A 35 13.92 -20.33 -5.21
C ARG A 35 15.31 -20.35 -5.85
N ALA A 36 16.02 -21.47 -5.75
CA ALA A 36 17.37 -21.60 -6.31
C ALA A 36 17.39 -21.37 -7.83
N ALA A 37 16.39 -21.86 -8.56
CA ALA A 37 16.27 -21.56 -9.98
C ALA A 37 16.04 -20.08 -10.24
N ILE A 38 15.20 -19.37 -9.47
CA ILE A 38 15.02 -17.92 -9.65
C ILE A 38 16.32 -17.16 -9.33
N GLU A 39 17.05 -17.56 -8.28
CA GLU A 39 18.33 -16.95 -7.87
C GLU A 39 19.40 -17.05 -8.98
N GLU A 40 19.46 -18.17 -9.72
CA GLU A 40 20.41 -18.36 -10.83
C GLU A 40 20.27 -17.30 -11.94
N PHE A 41 19.05 -16.88 -12.22
CA PHE A 41 18.76 -15.84 -13.23
C PHE A 41 18.72 -14.43 -12.65
N SER A 42 18.74 -14.31 -11.31
CA SER A 42 18.65 -13.03 -10.63
C SER A 42 19.93 -12.22 -10.75
N THR A 43 19.82 -10.92 -10.55
CA THR A 43 20.96 -10.00 -10.48
C THR A 43 20.81 -9.13 -9.25
N ASP A 44 21.90 -8.95 -8.53
CA ASP A 44 21.93 -8.03 -7.39
C ASP A 44 21.85 -6.59 -7.88
N VAL A 45 20.91 -5.85 -7.30
CA VAL A 45 20.70 -4.43 -7.61
C VAL A 45 20.85 -3.64 -6.33
N GLN A 46 21.74 -2.66 -6.37
CA GLN A 46 21.91 -1.70 -5.29
C GLN A 46 21.04 -0.46 -5.55
N PRO A 47 20.46 0.15 -4.50
CA PRO A 47 19.80 1.44 -4.65
C PRO A 47 20.77 2.50 -5.20
N ASP A 48 20.24 3.42 -6.00
CA ASP A 48 20.99 4.59 -6.45
C ASP A 48 21.19 5.60 -5.31
N GLU A 49 22.12 6.55 -5.50
CA GLU A 49 22.39 7.62 -4.52
C GLU A 49 21.16 8.52 -4.32
N ASP A 50 20.33 8.68 -5.36
CA ASP A 50 19.10 9.47 -5.33
C ASP A 50 17.88 8.70 -4.78
N SER A 51 18.09 7.46 -4.35
CA SER A 51 17.05 6.54 -3.92
C SER A 51 16.19 7.15 -2.82
N ILE A 52 14.88 6.90 -2.91
CA ILE A 52 13.94 7.25 -1.84
C ILE A 52 14.30 6.58 -0.51
N LEU A 53 15.05 5.47 -0.55
CA LEU A 53 15.50 4.77 0.65
C LEU A 53 16.46 5.62 1.49
N ASN A 54 17.26 6.48 0.85
CA ASN A 54 18.16 7.40 1.55
C ASN A 54 17.38 8.50 2.30
N LYS A 55 16.08 8.66 2.00
CA LYS A 55 15.17 9.62 2.63
C LYS A 55 14.31 8.97 3.73
N LEU A 56 14.48 7.67 4.00
CA LEU A 56 13.70 6.93 5.01
C LEU A 56 13.70 7.55 6.40
N PRO A 57 14.80 8.08 6.95
CA PRO A 57 14.76 8.72 8.27
C PRO A 57 13.74 9.87 8.34
N THR A 58 13.71 10.73 7.32
CA THR A 58 12.76 11.85 7.21
C THR A 58 11.34 11.34 6.96
N ILE A 59 11.16 10.34 6.09
CA ILE A 59 9.86 9.71 5.81
C ILE A 59 9.27 9.12 7.11
N ASN A 60 10.06 8.33 7.84
CA ASN A 60 9.64 7.69 9.08
C ASN A 60 9.27 8.74 10.13
N LYS A 61 10.07 9.80 10.27
CA LYS A 61 9.79 10.92 11.17
C LYS A 61 8.46 11.62 10.84
N CYS A 62 8.18 11.87 9.57
CA CYS A 62 6.96 12.58 9.17
C CYS A 62 5.71 11.69 9.31
N PHE A 63 5.78 10.45 8.82
CA PHE A 63 4.64 9.52 8.85
C PHE A 63 4.39 8.88 10.22
N SER A 64 5.27 9.08 11.21
CA SER A 64 5.02 8.63 12.59
C SER A 64 3.98 9.47 13.34
N ALA A 65 3.61 10.66 12.85
CA ALA A 65 2.63 11.52 13.50
C ALA A 65 1.20 10.97 13.44
N GLU A 66 0.36 11.27 14.43
CA GLU A 66 -0.91 10.56 14.67
C GLU A 66 -2.05 10.90 13.69
N THR A 67 -2.02 12.04 13.01
CA THR A 67 -3.11 12.46 12.10
C THR A 67 -2.56 12.87 10.75
N ILE A 68 -3.40 12.91 9.72
CA ILE A 68 -2.97 13.39 8.38
C ILE A 68 -2.54 14.86 8.47
N GLU A 69 -3.26 15.66 9.26
CA GLU A 69 -2.95 17.05 9.54
C GLU A 69 -1.56 17.20 10.14
N ASP A 70 -1.20 16.37 11.13
CA ASP A 70 0.12 16.43 11.77
C ASP A 70 1.23 15.86 10.86
N ILE A 71 0.93 14.84 10.05
CA ILE A 71 1.86 14.34 9.02
C ILE A 71 2.18 15.45 8.02
N ILE A 72 1.18 16.19 7.55
CA ILE A 72 1.37 17.32 6.63
C ILE A 72 2.23 18.40 7.28
N LYS A 73 1.94 18.79 8.53
CA LYS A 73 2.74 19.78 9.27
C LYS A 73 4.19 19.32 9.46
N ALA A 74 4.41 18.04 9.73
CA ALA A 74 5.75 17.47 9.85
C ALA A 74 6.52 17.58 8.52
N PHE A 75 5.88 17.25 7.40
CA PHE A 75 6.46 17.44 6.07
C PHE A 75 6.72 18.92 5.74
N GLU A 76 5.80 19.83 6.06
CA GLU A 76 6.01 21.27 5.85
C GLU A 76 7.23 21.80 6.62
N SER A 77 7.42 21.31 7.84
CA SER A 77 8.58 21.66 8.67
C SER A 77 9.88 21.12 8.08
N GLU A 78 9.91 19.85 7.67
CA GLU A 78 11.09 19.23 7.03
C GLU A 78 11.40 19.81 5.64
N GLY A 79 10.37 20.24 4.89
CA GLY A 79 10.51 20.83 3.56
C GLY A 79 11.18 22.21 3.57
N SER A 80 11.31 22.84 4.74
CA SER A 80 12.02 24.12 4.91
C SER A 80 13.53 23.93 5.09
N ILE A 81 14.02 22.69 5.16
CA ILE A 81 15.44 22.34 5.32
C ILE A 81 16.09 22.14 3.93
N ASP A 82 17.28 22.71 3.74
CA ASP A 82 18.05 22.52 2.50
C ASP A 82 18.34 21.04 2.24
N GLY A 83 18.09 20.58 1.00
CA GLY A 83 18.23 19.18 0.59
C GLY A 83 16.92 18.38 0.60
N ASN A 84 15.83 18.94 1.14
CA ASN A 84 14.51 18.29 1.21
C ASN A 84 13.52 18.77 0.14
N GLN A 85 13.99 19.25 -1.01
CA GLN A 85 13.12 19.81 -2.07
C GLN A 85 12.10 18.79 -2.61
N TRP A 86 12.38 17.50 -2.48
CA TRP A 86 11.47 16.41 -2.86
C TRP A 86 10.15 16.41 -2.08
N ILE A 87 10.12 16.98 -0.87
CA ILE A 87 8.92 17.02 -0.01
C ILE A 87 7.80 17.87 -0.63
N ALA A 88 8.13 18.89 -1.43
CA ALA A 88 7.13 19.71 -2.13
C ALA A 88 6.23 18.85 -3.03
N THR A 89 6.79 17.82 -3.68
CA THR A 89 6.03 16.86 -4.51
C THR A 89 5.11 15.99 -3.66
N VAL A 90 5.56 15.54 -2.48
CA VAL A 90 4.76 14.75 -1.54
C VAL A 90 3.57 15.56 -1.04
N LEU A 91 3.81 16.78 -0.55
CA LEU A 91 2.77 17.68 -0.07
C LEU A 91 1.75 18.01 -1.17
N LYS A 92 2.22 18.23 -2.41
CA LYS A 92 1.33 18.44 -3.57
C LYS A 92 0.44 17.22 -3.81
N GLY A 93 0.99 16.00 -3.72
CA GLY A 93 0.22 14.76 -3.86
C GLY A 93 -0.83 14.59 -2.76
N MET A 94 -0.45 14.80 -1.50
CA MET A 94 -1.37 14.74 -0.37
C MET A 94 -2.50 15.76 -0.50
N ARG A 95 -2.19 17.03 -0.78
CA ARG A 95 -3.20 18.09 -0.92
C ARG A 95 -4.14 17.91 -2.12
N ARG A 96 -3.72 17.17 -3.14
CA ARG A 96 -4.54 16.82 -4.30
C ARG A 96 -5.47 15.63 -4.04
N SER A 97 -5.21 14.83 -3.00
CA SER A 97 -5.95 13.61 -2.70
C SER A 97 -7.26 13.91 -1.95
N SER A 98 -8.22 12.98 -2.00
CA SER A 98 -9.44 13.10 -1.19
C SER A 98 -9.10 13.15 0.30
N PRO A 99 -9.57 14.16 1.05
CA PRO A 99 -9.38 14.25 2.49
C PRO A 99 -9.92 13.00 3.23
N THR A 100 -11.10 12.52 2.82
CA THR A 100 -11.72 11.31 3.37
C THR A 100 -10.85 10.09 3.12
N SER A 101 -10.35 9.92 1.88
CA SER A 101 -9.49 8.79 1.54
C SER A 101 -8.17 8.80 2.32
N LEU A 102 -7.57 9.97 2.55
CA LEU A 102 -6.34 10.09 3.36
C LEU A 102 -6.56 9.60 4.79
N LYS A 103 -7.60 10.09 5.47
CA LYS A 103 -7.91 9.68 6.86
C LYS A 103 -8.28 8.21 6.96
N MET A 104 -9.11 7.72 6.03
CA MET A 104 -9.49 6.30 5.92
C MET A 104 -8.25 5.42 5.75
N THR A 105 -7.33 5.78 4.85
CA THR A 105 -6.12 5.01 4.55
C THR A 105 -5.18 4.95 5.75
N LEU A 106 -4.96 6.09 6.43
CA LEU A 106 -4.11 6.14 7.62
C LEU A 106 -4.62 5.20 8.71
N ARG A 107 -5.93 5.25 8.99
CA ARG A 107 -6.57 4.36 9.96
C ARG A 107 -6.44 2.90 9.54
N SER A 108 -6.74 2.59 8.27
CA SER A 108 -6.68 1.21 7.78
C SER A 108 -5.29 0.59 7.94
N ILE A 109 -4.24 1.32 7.56
CA ILE A 109 -2.85 0.85 7.69
C ILE A 109 -2.49 0.58 9.15
N ARG A 110 -2.87 1.47 10.07
CA ARG A 110 -2.52 1.34 11.49
C ARG A 110 -3.25 0.20 12.19
N GLU A 111 -4.55 0.03 11.92
CA GLU A 111 -5.29 -1.13 12.41
C GLU A 111 -4.74 -2.43 11.80
N GLY A 112 -4.38 -2.40 10.51
CA GLY A 112 -3.85 -3.53 9.76
C GLY A 112 -2.56 -4.10 10.34
N ARG A 113 -1.70 -3.24 10.92
CA ARG A 113 -0.45 -3.66 11.58
C ARG A 113 -0.67 -4.65 12.73
N LYS A 114 -1.87 -4.68 13.32
CA LYS A 114 -2.24 -5.53 14.45
C LYS A 114 -3.19 -6.66 14.06
N GLN A 115 -3.49 -6.81 12.76
CA GLN A 115 -4.49 -7.73 12.23
C GLN A 115 -3.82 -8.82 11.39
N SER A 116 -4.42 -10.00 11.36
CA SER A 116 -4.14 -11.05 10.40
C SER A 116 -4.64 -10.68 9.00
N LEU A 117 -4.14 -11.37 7.96
CA LEU A 117 -4.61 -11.14 6.59
C LEU A 117 -6.14 -11.32 6.43
N PRO A 118 -6.80 -12.36 6.98
CA PRO A 118 -8.27 -12.46 6.93
C PRO A 118 -9.00 -11.28 7.57
N GLU A 119 -8.50 -10.76 8.68
CA GLU A 119 -9.09 -9.58 9.35
C GLU A 119 -8.92 -8.32 8.51
N CYS A 120 -7.73 -8.11 7.94
CA CYS A 120 -7.47 -7.04 6.99
C CYS A 120 -8.41 -7.11 5.77
N LEU A 121 -8.58 -8.29 5.17
CA LEU A 121 -9.46 -8.47 4.01
C LEU A 121 -10.92 -8.14 4.32
N LYS A 122 -11.43 -8.56 5.50
CA LYS A 122 -12.80 -8.20 5.93
C LYS A 122 -12.96 -6.70 6.11
N LYS A 123 -11.98 -6.03 6.75
CA LYS A 123 -11.98 -4.58 6.91
C LYS A 123 -11.92 -3.85 5.56
N GLU A 124 -11.00 -4.23 4.67
CA GLU A 124 -10.88 -3.62 3.34
C GLU A 124 -12.14 -3.84 2.49
N PHE A 125 -12.82 -4.98 2.64
CA PHE A 125 -14.11 -5.23 2.02
C PHE A 125 -15.17 -4.22 2.49
N ARG A 126 -15.27 -3.94 3.80
CA ARG A 126 -16.17 -2.92 4.35
C ARG A 126 -15.87 -1.53 3.78
N LEU A 127 -14.60 -1.13 3.80
CA LEU A 127 -14.16 0.18 3.27
C LEU A 127 -14.52 0.31 1.79
N THR A 128 -14.23 -0.72 1.00
CA THR A 128 -14.54 -0.74 -0.44
C THR A 128 -16.04 -0.66 -0.70
N MET A 129 -16.85 -1.48 -0.03
CA MET A 129 -18.30 -1.49 -0.24
C MET A 129 -18.95 -0.18 0.23
N ASN A 130 -18.52 0.38 1.36
CA ASN A 130 -19.08 1.63 1.88
C ASN A 130 -18.68 2.86 1.04
N THR A 131 -17.47 2.86 0.47
CA THR A 131 -17.04 3.92 -0.47
C THR A 131 -17.75 3.82 -1.82
N LEU A 132 -17.90 2.61 -2.38
CA LEU A 132 -18.67 2.39 -3.62
C LEU A 132 -20.16 2.72 -3.45
N ARG A 133 -20.74 2.46 -2.28
CA ARG A 133 -22.13 2.85 -1.98
C ARG A 133 -22.29 4.33 -1.62
N SER A 134 -21.19 5.07 -1.59
CA SER A 134 -21.14 6.48 -1.19
C SER A 134 -21.81 6.77 0.14
N VAL A 135 -21.57 5.92 1.15
CA VAL A 135 -22.17 6.04 2.50
C VAL A 135 -21.82 7.38 3.15
N VAL A 136 -20.63 7.89 2.84
CA VAL A 136 -20.06 9.14 3.37
C VAL A 136 -19.77 10.14 2.25
N THR A 137 -19.20 9.67 1.15
CA THR A 137 -18.74 10.55 0.06
C THR A 137 -18.86 9.87 -1.31
N GLY A 138 -19.07 10.68 -2.35
CA GLY A 138 -19.01 10.28 -3.76
C GLY A 138 -17.60 10.35 -4.38
N ASP A 139 -16.55 10.57 -3.58
CA ASP A 139 -15.19 10.83 -4.07
C ASP A 139 -14.63 9.74 -5.00
N VAL A 140 -15.02 8.48 -4.85
CA VAL A 140 -14.59 7.42 -5.79
C VAL A 140 -15.03 7.74 -7.23
N TYR A 141 -16.29 8.13 -7.40
CA TYR A 141 -16.84 8.47 -8.71
C TYR A 141 -16.27 9.78 -9.25
N GLU A 142 -16.07 10.77 -8.38
CA GLU A 142 -15.44 12.03 -8.77
C GLU A 142 -13.98 11.83 -9.20
N GLY A 143 -13.25 10.97 -8.50
CA GLY A 143 -11.88 10.62 -8.86
C GLY A 143 -11.83 9.92 -10.22
N ILE A 144 -12.71 8.95 -10.45
CA ILE A 144 -12.84 8.29 -11.75
C ILE A 144 -13.16 9.30 -12.85
N ARG A 145 -14.12 10.20 -12.61
CA ARG A 145 -14.49 11.26 -13.56
C ARG A 145 -13.28 12.12 -13.91
N ALA A 146 -12.63 12.70 -12.91
CA ALA A 146 -11.55 13.67 -13.08
C ALA A 146 -10.27 13.07 -13.72
N LEU A 147 -9.93 11.81 -13.39
CA LEU A 147 -8.68 11.20 -13.86
C LEU A 147 -8.85 10.39 -15.15
N SER A 148 -10.00 9.72 -15.34
CA SER A 148 -10.16 8.72 -16.41
C SER A 148 -11.17 9.11 -17.48
N ILE A 149 -12.28 9.77 -17.10
CA ILE A 149 -13.36 10.12 -18.03
C ILE A 149 -13.07 11.48 -18.67
N ASP A 150 -13.12 12.55 -17.87
CA ASP A 150 -12.95 13.92 -18.34
C ASP A 150 -11.46 14.28 -18.45
N LYS A 151 -10.60 13.60 -17.67
CA LYS A 151 -9.13 13.79 -17.64
C LYS A 151 -8.71 15.23 -17.35
N ASP A 152 -9.56 15.99 -16.67
CA ASP A 152 -9.29 17.36 -16.25
C ASP A 152 -8.25 17.46 -15.13
N ASN A 153 -7.93 16.33 -14.48
CA ASN A 153 -7.03 16.24 -13.35
C ASN A 153 -7.43 17.14 -12.15
N ALA A 154 -8.68 17.60 -12.10
CA ALA A 154 -9.22 18.57 -11.16
C ALA A 154 -10.44 18.02 -10.40
N PRO A 155 -10.24 16.97 -9.57
CA PRO A 155 -11.32 16.41 -8.78
C PRO A 155 -11.84 17.41 -7.75
N LYS A 156 -13.16 17.42 -7.56
CA LYS A 156 -13.89 18.25 -6.59
C LYS A 156 -14.34 17.37 -5.42
N TRP A 157 -13.42 17.13 -4.51
CA TRP A 157 -13.68 16.30 -3.34
C TRP A 157 -14.76 16.89 -2.43
N SER A 158 -15.53 16.01 -1.81
CA SER A 158 -16.55 16.37 -0.83
C SER A 158 -16.45 15.42 0.37
N PRO A 159 -16.03 15.90 1.55
CA PRO A 159 -15.61 17.26 1.88
C PRO A 159 -14.32 17.70 1.17
N ALA A 160 -14.10 19.01 1.09
CA ALA A 160 -12.98 19.60 0.34
C ALA A 160 -11.70 19.72 1.17
N THR A 161 -11.80 19.79 2.50
CA THR A 161 -10.65 19.90 3.40
C THR A 161 -10.61 18.78 4.45
N LEU A 162 -9.45 18.62 5.11
CA LEU A 162 -9.27 17.61 6.15
C LEU A 162 -10.11 17.90 7.39
N GLU A 163 -10.23 19.17 7.75
CA GLU A 163 -10.97 19.66 8.93
C GLU A 163 -12.47 19.38 8.83
N GLU A 164 -13.00 19.33 7.60
CA GLU A 164 -14.39 19.02 7.31
C GLU A 164 -14.71 17.51 7.41
N VAL A 165 -13.70 16.65 7.37
CA VAL A 165 -13.88 15.20 7.53
C VAL A 165 -14.09 14.87 9.00
N LYS A 166 -15.31 14.46 9.33
CA LYS A 166 -15.70 14.09 10.69
C LYS A 166 -15.25 12.67 11.02
N ASN A 167 -14.89 12.45 12.29
CA ASN A 167 -14.48 11.11 12.76
C ASN A 167 -15.64 10.12 12.66
N GLU A 168 -16.87 10.56 12.93
CA GLU A 168 -18.07 9.73 12.84
C GLU A 168 -18.33 9.23 11.42
N ASP A 169 -18.01 10.05 10.42
CA ASP A 169 -18.10 9.64 9.02
C ASP A 169 -17.06 8.57 8.70
N ILE A 170 -15.82 8.71 9.19
CA ILE A 170 -14.81 7.65 9.06
C ILE A 170 -15.27 6.39 9.79
N ASP A 171 -15.80 6.48 11.02
CA ASP A 171 -16.29 5.33 11.78
C ASP A 171 -17.33 4.52 11.00
N ARG A 172 -18.28 5.20 10.35
CA ARG A 172 -19.31 4.57 9.51
C ARG A 172 -18.75 3.74 8.36
N LEU A 173 -17.57 4.08 7.83
CA LEU A 173 -16.93 3.29 6.77
C LEU A 173 -16.40 1.95 7.31
N PHE A 174 -16.04 1.87 8.59
CA PHE A 174 -15.45 0.68 9.24
C PHE A 174 -16.50 -0.21 9.93
N GLU A 175 -17.76 0.25 10.03
CA GLU A 175 -18.84 -0.53 10.64
C GLU A 175 -19.00 -1.91 10.00
N PRO A 176 -19.12 -2.98 10.82
CA PRO A 176 -19.32 -4.32 10.30
C PRO A 176 -20.68 -4.46 9.62
N PHE A 177 -20.73 -5.27 8.56
CA PHE A 177 -22.00 -5.68 7.98
C PHE A 177 -22.65 -6.81 8.79
N SER A 178 -23.93 -7.12 8.51
CA SER A 178 -24.52 -8.34 9.05
C SER A 178 -23.73 -9.56 8.58
N SER A 179 -23.74 -10.64 9.37
CA SER A 179 -22.92 -11.83 9.12
C SER A 179 -23.09 -12.39 7.70
N GLU A 180 -24.31 -12.35 7.17
CA GLU A 180 -24.67 -12.80 5.82
C GLU A 180 -24.17 -11.88 4.69
N LYS A 181 -23.81 -10.63 4.98
CA LYS A 181 -23.29 -9.63 4.02
C LYS A 181 -21.79 -9.38 4.19
N GLU A 182 -21.19 -9.87 5.26
CA GLU A 182 -19.77 -9.74 5.53
C GLU A 182 -18.94 -10.67 4.64
N LEU A 183 -17.71 -10.26 4.32
CA LEU A 183 -16.80 -11.12 3.56
C LEU A 183 -16.52 -12.43 4.32
N GLN A 184 -16.91 -13.54 3.71
CA GLN A 184 -16.61 -14.88 4.20
C GLN A 184 -15.25 -15.31 3.64
N VAL A 185 -14.25 -15.30 4.51
CA VAL A 185 -12.90 -15.76 4.17
C VAL A 185 -12.81 -17.25 4.57
N PRO A 186 -12.52 -18.16 3.63
CA PRO A 186 -12.36 -19.59 3.95
C PRO A 186 -11.33 -19.81 5.05
N SER A 187 -11.57 -20.76 5.94
CA SER A 187 -10.70 -21.11 7.05
C SER A 187 -9.83 -22.36 6.79
N ASP A 188 -9.97 -22.97 5.61
CA ASP A 188 -9.13 -24.10 5.19
C ASP A 188 -7.75 -23.60 4.78
N ASP A 189 -6.74 -23.99 5.57
CA ASP A 189 -5.33 -23.60 5.47
C ASP A 189 -4.49 -24.56 4.61
N SER A 190 -5.09 -25.56 3.97
CA SER A 190 -4.33 -26.60 3.23
C SER A 190 -3.42 -26.06 2.11
N ASN A 191 -3.72 -24.88 1.59
CA ASN A 191 -2.93 -24.21 0.54
C ASN A 191 -2.69 -22.72 0.81
N ARG A 192 -2.84 -22.28 2.07
CA ARG A 192 -2.84 -20.86 2.37
C ARG A 192 -1.47 -20.40 2.86
N TRP A 193 -0.98 -19.31 2.25
CA TRP A 193 0.18 -18.57 2.72
C TRP A 193 0.04 -18.28 4.22
N SER A 194 1.02 -18.69 5.02
CA SER A 194 1.03 -18.64 6.50
C SER A 194 0.98 -17.23 7.09
N GLY A 195 0.82 -16.21 6.25
CA GLY A 195 0.44 -14.85 6.63
C GLY A 195 1.61 -13.91 6.90
N LYS A 196 2.86 -14.40 6.85
CA LYS A 196 4.04 -13.55 7.05
C LYS A 196 5.13 -13.89 6.05
N PHE A 197 5.49 -12.87 5.27
CA PHE A 197 6.56 -12.94 4.27
C PHE A 197 7.90 -13.35 4.91
N GLU A 198 8.18 -12.84 6.11
CA GLU A 198 9.37 -13.15 6.92
C GLU A 198 9.49 -14.64 7.29
N HIS A 199 8.40 -15.40 7.22
CA HIS A 199 8.39 -16.84 7.52
C HIS A 199 8.50 -17.71 6.26
N THR A 200 8.63 -17.10 5.09
CA THR A 200 8.84 -17.82 3.82
C THR A 200 10.33 -17.99 3.53
N VAL A 201 10.67 -18.90 2.60
CA VAL A 201 12.04 -19.02 2.06
C VAL A 201 12.53 -17.73 1.37
N TYR A 202 11.65 -16.76 1.14
CA TYR A 202 11.94 -15.47 0.53
C TYR A 202 12.09 -14.33 1.55
N GLY A 203 11.82 -14.59 2.84
CA GLY A 203 11.93 -13.60 3.90
C GLY A 203 13.38 -13.14 4.06
N ARG A 204 13.62 -11.84 3.92
CA ARG A 204 14.89 -11.22 4.33
C ARG A 204 14.75 -10.79 5.78
N THR A 205 15.74 -11.05 6.62
CA THR A 205 15.82 -10.44 7.96
C THR A 205 15.90 -8.93 7.78
N SER A 206 14.83 -8.22 8.15
CA SER A 206 14.84 -6.76 8.21
C SER A 206 15.68 -6.32 9.42
N GLU A 207 16.68 -5.47 9.19
CA GLU A 207 17.31 -4.65 10.24
C GLU A 207 16.39 -3.51 10.69
#